data_AF-A0A351SLN6-F1
#
_entry.id   AF-A0A351SLN6-F1
#
_cell.length_a   1.000
_cell.length_b   1.000
_cell.length_c   1.000
_cell.angle_alpha   90.00
_cell.angle_beta   90.00
_cell.angle_gamma   90.00
#
_symmetry.space_group_name_H-M   'P 1'
#
loop_
_entity.id
_entity.type
_entity.pdbx_description
1 polymer ?
#
loop_
_entity_poly.entity_id
_entity_poly.type
_entity_poly.pdbx_seq_one_letter_code
_entity_poly.pdbx_strand_id
1 'polypeptide(L)'
;MNIEDLKNTVKDIVAKADILKSKIVKEPVPVNYACIFCQSKEEYTSFLETTKQIGTVVQETKAGPVFQIASLPTIAGNLQLLKIRKPDPTRPERGDADFTLLNYEEFKKEHLSQPGFSLIQKEQLEMIEYMEPDSSIRVYFSNPPLDKQLGII
;
A
#
# COMPACT_ATOMS: atom_id res chain seq x y z
N MET A 1 -18.09 2.91 -9.78
CA MET A 1 -18.40 2.76 -8.34
C MET A 1 -18.56 4.14 -7.72
N ASN A 2 -19.09 4.26 -6.52
CA ASN A 2 -19.17 5.56 -5.84
C ASN A 2 -17.95 5.79 -4.92
N ILE A 3 -17.79 7.02 -4.40
CA ILE A 3 -16.67 7.41 -3.53
C ILE A 3 -16.64 6.60 -2.23
N GLU A 4 -17.80 6.25 -1.67
CA GLU A 4 -17.88 5.48 -0.44
C GLU A 4 -17.44 4.02 -0.65
N ASP A 5 -17.81 3.41 -1.77
CA ASP A 5 -17.33 2.08 -2.17
C ASP A 5 -15.80 2.06 -2.30
N LEU A 6 -15.23 3.10 -2.93
CA LEU A 6 -13.78 3.26 -3.04
C LEU A 6 -13.14 3.35 -1.65
N LYS A 7 -13.64 4.24 -0.78
CA LYS A 7 -13.11 4.42 0.58
C LYS A 7 -13.20 3.12 1.40
N ASN A 8 -14.30 2.40 1.29
CA ASN A 8 -14.48 1.12 1.99
C ASN A 8 -13.54 0.05 1.46
N THR A 9 -13.31 -0.02 0.15
CA THR A 9 -12.32 -0.93 -0.45
C THR A 9 -10.92 -0.63 0.07
N VAL A 10 -10.53 0.64 0.11
CA VAL A 10 -9.21 1.05 0.60
C VAL A 10 -9.07 0.72 2.10
N LYS A 11 -10.09 1.01 2.91
CA LYS A 11 -10.10 0.67 4.34
C LYS A 11 -10.01 -0.84 4.57
N ASP A 12 -10.68 -1.66 3.77
CA ASP A 12 -10.62 -3.12 3.85
C ASP A 12 -9.22 -3.65 3.50
N ILE A 13 -8.58 -3.11 2.45
CA ILE A 13 -7.18 -3.43 2.11
C ILE A 13 -6.25 -3.09 3.28
N VAL A 14 -6.36 -1.87 3.82
CA VAL A 14 -5.52 -1.44 4.95
C VAL A 14 -5.80 -2.29 6.20
N ALA A 15 -7.06 -2.62 6.49
CA ALA A 15 -7.40 -3.46 7.65
C ALA A 15 -6.82 -4.88 7.52
N LYS A 16 -6.92 -5.50 6.34
CA LYS A 16 -6.33 -6.82 6.10
C LYS A 16 -4.81 -6.79 6.15
N ALA A 17 -4.19 -5.74 5.59
CA ALA A 17 -2.74 -5.55 5.69
C ALA A 17 -2.31 -5.33 7.16
N ASP A 18 -3.10 -4.58 7.93
CA ASP A 18 -2.85 -4.33 9.35
C ASP A 18 -2.93 -5.62 10.19
N ILE A 19 -3.88 -6.50 9.90
CA ILE A 19 -3.98 -7.83 10.52
C ILE A 19 -2.71 -8.65 10.27
N LEU A 20 -2.21 -8.67 9.02
CA LEU A 20 -0.97 -9.39 8.68
C LEU A 20 0.25 -8.77 9.35
N LYS A 21 0.40 -7.45 9.22
CA LYS A 21 1.49 -6.69 9.84
C LYS A 21 1.51 -6.89 11.35
N SER A 22 0.35 -6.92 12.02
CA SER A 22 0.24 -7.09 13.48
C SER A 22 0.69 -8.47 13.99
N LYS A 23 0.87 -9.46 13.10
CA LYS A 23 1.53 -10.72 13.46
C LYS A 23 3.01 -10.51 13.76
N ILE A 24 3.65 -9.56 13.08
CA ILE A 24 5.08 -9.29 13.09
C ILE A 24 5.40 -8.09 14.01
N VAL A 25 4.78 -6.94 13.73
CA VAL A 25 5.01 -5.67 14.42
C VAL A 25 3.91 -5.48 15.45
N LYS A 26 4.27 -5.42 16.74
CA LYS A 26 3.29 -5.32 17.84
C LYS A 26 2.97 -3.88 18.18
N GLU A 27 3.91 -2.98 17.94
CA GLU A 27 3.73 -1.56 18.11
C GLU A 27 2.83 -0.96 17.01
N PRO A 28 2.08 0.11 17.33
CA PRO A 28 1.35 0.85 16.32
C PRO A 28 2.31 1.52 15.33
N VAL A 29 2.18 1.15 14.05
CA VAL A 29 2.88 1.79 12.93
C VAL A 29 1.85 2.31 11.94
N PRO A 30 1.95 3.58 11.50
CA PRO A 30 0.95 4.18 10.65
C PRO A 30 1.06 3.67 9.22
N VAL A 31 -0.08 3.54 8.55
CA VAL A 31 -0.14 3.34 7.11
C VAL A 31 0.35 4.60 6.40
N ASN A 32 1.25 4.43 5.43
CA ASN A 32 1.81 5.49 4.61
C ASN A 32 1.12 5.56 3.25
N TYR A 33 0.86 4.38 2.69
CA TYR A 33 0.42 4.20 1.32
C TYR A 33 -0.43 2.93 1.21
N ALA A 34 -1.40 2.95 0.30
CA ALA A 34 -2.17 1.77 -0.08
C ALA A 34 -2.31 1.69 -1.60
N CYS A 35 -2.47 0.47 -2.09
CA CYS A 35 -2.63 0.19 -3.50
C CYS A 35 -3.81 -0.74 -3.75
N ILE A 36 -4.65 -0.42 -4.72
CA ILE A 36 -5.68 -1.33 -5.23
C ILE A 36 -5.14 -2.06 -6.45
N PHE A 37 -5.20 -3.39 -6.41
CA PHE A 37 -4.89 -4.24 -7.57
C PHE A 37 -6.18 -4.56 -8.29
N CYS A 38 -6.44 -3.82 -9.37
CA CYS A 38 -7.61 -4.07 -10.20
C CYS A 38 -7.45 -5.41 -10.92
N GLN A 39 -8.54 -6.15 -11.08
CA GLN A 39 -8.58 -7.48 -11.69
C GLN A 39 -9.13 -7.44 -13.12
N SER A 40 -9.73 -6.31 -13.52
CA SER A 40 -10.19 -6.08 -14.89
C SER A 40 -10.00 -4.63 -15.32
N LYS A 41 -10.08 -4.40 -16.64
CA LYS A 41 -9.95 -3.05 -17.21
C LYS A 41 -11.11 -2.15 -16.78
N GLU A 42 -12.30 -2.71 -16.65
CA GLU A 42 -13.52 -2.05 -16.20
C GLU A 42 -13.39 -1.62 -14.74
N GLU A 43 -12.89 -2.52 -13.89
CA GLU A 43 -12.59 -2.22 -12.49
C GLU A 43 -11.54 -1.10 -12.37
N TYR A 44 -10.45 -1.20 -13.15
CA TYR A 44 -9.42 -0.16 -13.20
C TYR A 44 -9.99 1.20 -13.61
N THR A 45 -10.80 1.24 -14.65
CA THR A 45 -11.42 2.49 -15.14
C THR A 45 -12.32 3.09 -14.05
N SER A 46 -13.18 2.26 -13.44
CA SER A 46 -14.08 2.68 -12.37
C SER A 46 -13.35 3.23 -11.14
N PHE A 47 -12.30 2.55 -10.66
CA PHE A 47 -11.49 3.03 -9.53
C PHE A 47 -10.74 4.32 -9.89
N LEU A 48 -10.16 4.38 -11.09
CA LEU A 48 -9.39 5.52 -11.55
C LEU A 48 -10.25 6.79 -11.63
N GLU A 49 -11.43 6.69 -12.23
CA GLU A 49 -12.38 7.82 -12.35
C GLU A 49 -12.87 8.29 -10.99
N THR A 50 -13.14 7.36 -10.07
CA THR A 50 -13.59 7.71 -8.71
C THR A 50 -12.46 8.35 -7.90
N THR A 51 -11.23 7.85 -8.02
CA THR A 51 -10.08 8.38 -7.28
C THR A 51 -9.71 9.80 -7.73
N LYS A 52 -9.84 10.09 -9.03
CA LYS A 52 -9.66 11.44 -9.59
C LYS A 52 -10.62 12.49 -9.01
N GLN A 53 -11.76 12.08 -8.45
CA GLN A 53 -12.71 13.00 -7.83
C GLN A 53 -12.29 13.42 -6.41
N ILE A 54 -11.41 12.65 -5.76
CA ILE A 54 -11.03 12.84 -4.35
C ILE A 54 -9.54 13.11 -4.14
N GLY A 55 -8.76 13.17 -5.22
CA GLY A 55 -7.32 13.35 -5.15
C GLY A 55 -6.68 13.77 -6.47
N THR A 56 -5.41 14.15 -6.38
CA THR A 56 -4.58 14.60 -7.50
C THR A 56 -3.49 13.58 -7.78
N VAL A 57 -3.14 13.40 -9.04
CA VAL A 57 -2.01 12.53 -9.40
C VAL A 57 -0.71 13.22 -8.97
N VAL A 58 0.06 12.55 -8.12
CA VAL A 58 1.38 13.03 -7.66
C VAL A 58 2.54 12.27 -8.27
N GLN A 59 2.28 11.08 -8.83
CA GLN A 59 3.28 10.31 -9.55
C GLN A 59 2.64 9.40 -10.60
N GLU A 60 3.16 9.45 -11.82
CA GLU A 60 2.81 8.48 -12.88
C GLU A 60 3.75 7.28 -12.82
N THR A 61 3.21 6.07 -12.93
CA THR A 61 4.02 4.84 -13.00
C THR A 61 3.51 3.94 -14.12
N LYS A 62 4.38 3.04 -14.62
CA LYS A 62 4.00 2.06 -15.67
C LYS A 62 2.74 1.26 -15.29
N ALA A 63 2.64 0.90 -14.00
CA ALA A 63 1.58 0.08 -13.45
C ALA A 63 0.31 0.87 -13.07
N GLY A 64 0.30 2.19 -13.19
CA GLY A 64 -0.82 3.05 -12.81
C GLY A 64 -0.40 4.23 -11.91
N PRO A 65 -1.23 5.28 -11.83
CA PRO A 65 -0.90 6.51 -11.10
C PRO A 65 -1.03 6.36 -9.58
N VAL A 66 -0.23 7.14 -8.87
CA VAL A 66 -0.35 7.39 -7.42
C VAL A 66 -1.04 8.73 -7.23
N PHE A 67 -2.05 8.73 -6.37
CA PHE A 67 -2.83 9.89 -6.00
C PHE A 67 -2.50 10.34 -4.59
N GLN A 68 -2.41 11.65 -4.39
CA GLN A 68 -2.61 12.27 -3.09
C GLN A 68 -4.10 12.54 -2.92
N ILE A 69 -4.72 11.89 -1.95
CA ILE A 69 -6.14 12.01 -1.62
C ILE A 69 -6.33 12.84 -0.35
N ALA A 70 -7.55 13.34 -0.14
CA ALA A 70 -7.95 13.85 1.16
C ALA A 70 -7.75 12.78 2.24
N SER A 71 -7.31 13.20 3.43
CA SER A 71 -7.02 12.31 4.56
C SER A 71 -8.18 11.35 4.83
N LEU A 72 -7.91 10.06 4.69
CA LEU A 72 -8.86 8.97 4.92
C LEU A 72 -8.51 8.24 6.22
N PRO A 73 -9.31 8.37 7.28
CA PRO A 73 -9.08 7.60 8.51
C PRO A 73 -9.22 6.10 8.27
N THR A 74 -8.22 5.34 8.71
CA THR A 74 -8.18 3.87 8.69
C THR A 74 -7.87 3.32 10.08
N ILE A 75 -7.87 1.99 10.23
CA ILE A 75 -7.48 1.34 11.48
C ILE A 75 -6.00 1.55 11.83
N ALA A 76 -5.16 1.85 10.83
CA ALA A 76 -3.73 2.06 10.98
C ALA A 76 -3.33 3.53 10.78
N GLY A 77 -4.22 4.47 11.13
CA GLY A 77 -3.98 5.91 10.97
C GLY A 77 -4.56 6.47 9.68
N ASN A 78 -4.18 7.72 9.36
CA ASN A 78 -4.73 8.44 8.21
C ASN A 78 -3.96 8.12 6.94
N LEU A 79 -4.67 7.65 5.92
CA LEU A 79 -4.10 7.42 4.59
C LEU A 79 -4.27 8.66 3.70
N GLN A 80 -3.20 9.06 3.02
CA GLN A 80 -3.22 10.16 2.04
C GLN A 80 -2.64 9.77 0.68
N LEU A 81 -1.98 8.63 0.55
CA LEU A 81 -1.41 8.15 -0.72
C LEU A 81 -2.09 6.87 -1.17
N LEU A 82 -2.73 6.93 -2.34
CA LEU A 82 -3.48 5.82 -2.90
C LEU A 82 -3.04 5.56 -4.35
N LYS A 83 -2.65 4.34 -4.65
CA LYS A 83 -2.40 3.90 -6.03
C LYS A 83 -3.54 3.06 -6.56
N ILE A 84 -3.88 3.31 -7.83
CA ILE A 84 -4.74 2.43 -8.61
C ILE A 84 -3.85 1.69 -9.62
N ARG A 85 -3.65 0.38 -9.40
CA ARG A 85 -2.84 -0.45 -10.28
C ARG A 85 -3.69 -1.05 -11.40
N LYS A 86 -3.15 -1.04 -12.62
CA LYS A 86 -3.70 -1.74 -13.78
C LYS A 86 -3.79 -3.26 -13.52
N PRO A 87 -4.69 -3.97 -14.20
CA PRO A 87 -4.78 -5.42 -14.10
C PRO A 87 -3.49 -6.11 -14.50
N ASP A 88 -3.11 -7.07 -13.68
CA ASP A 88 -1.89 -7.86 -13.83
C ASP A 88 -2.23 -9.30 -13.44
N PRO A 89 -2.36 -10.23 -14.41
CA PRO A 89 -2.73 -11.62 -14.13
C PRO A 89 -1.75 -12.35 -13.20
N THR A 90 -0.54 -11.83 -13.01
CA THR A 90 0.45 -12.38 -12.07
C THR A 90 0.25 -11.90 -10.64
N ARG A 91 -0.72 -11.00 -10.41
CA ARG A 91 -1.04 -10.38 -9.13
C ARG A 91 -2.52 -10.63 -8.77
N PRO A 92 -2.86 -11.85 -8.31
CA PRO A 92 -4.24 -12.19 -7.93
C PRO A 92 -4.68 -11.52 -6.63
N GLU A 93 -3.77 -10.84 -5.92
CA GLU A 93 -4.08 -10.10 -4.71
C GLU A 93 -5.01 -8.90 -5.00
N ARG A 94 -5.71 -8.44 -3.97
CA ARG A 94 -6.63 -7.30 -4.04
C ARG A 94 -5.94 -5.96 -3.80
N GLY A 95 -4.76 -5.98 -3.20
CA GLY A 95 -4.00 -4.77 -2.93
C GLY A 95 -2.83 -4.98 -2.00
N ASP A 96 -2.24 -3.85 -1.62
CA ASP A 96 -1.17 -3.78 -0.65
C ASP A 96 -1.28 -2.52 0.22
N ALA A 97 -0.60 -2.55 1.36
CA ALA A 97 -0.37 -1.36 2.17
C ALA A 97 1.09 -1.31 2.64
N ASP A 98 1.62 -0.09 2.71
CA ASP A 98 2.95 0.22 3.24
C ASP A 98 2.81 0.89 4.61
N PHE A 99 3.59 0.42 5.59
CA PHE A 99 3.60 0.96 6.94
C PHE A 99 4.95 1.60 7.26
N THR A 100 4.91 2.76 7.90
CA THR A 100 6.12 3.48 8.32
C THR A 100 6.65 2.92 9.63
N LEU A 101 7.78 2.23 9.56
CA LEU A 101 8.52 1.79 10.74
C LEU A 101 9.33 2.93 11.36
N LEU A 102 9.44 2.93 12.69
CA LEU A 102 10.34 3.84 13.40
C LEU A 102 11.81 3.45 13.20
N ASN A 103 12.12 2.15 13.26
CA ASN A 103 13.48 1.62 13.12
C ASN A 103 13.56 0.54 12.04
N TYR A 104 13.50 0.97 10.78
CA TYR A 104 13.51 0.07 9.63
C TYR A 104 14.76 -0.84 9.56
N GLU A 105 15.95 -0.33 9.91
CA GLU A 105 17.20 -1.11 9.84
C GLU A 105 17.26 -2.23 10.88
N GLU A 106 16.70 -2.01 12.07
CA GLU A 106 16.57 -3.04 13.09
C GLU A 106 15.57 -4.11 12.66
N PHE A 107 14.38 -3.68 12.22
CA PHE A 107 13.35 -4.58 11.68
C PHE A 107 13.89 -5.45 10.53
N LYS A 108 14.66 -4.85 9.60
CA LYS A 108 15.30 -5.58 8.50
C LYS A 108 16.20 -6.70 9.00
N LYS A 109 17.06 -6.42 9.98
CA LYS A 109 18.01 -7.41 10.54
C LYS A 109 17.29 -8.55 11.24
N GLU A 110 16.19 -8.26 11.93
CA GLU A 110 15.44 -9.24 12.71
C GLU A 110 14.56 -10.16 11.85
N HIS A 111 13.95 -9.61 10.79
CA HIS A 111 12.88 -10.31 10.08
C HIS A 111 13.25 -10.83 8.69
N LEU A 112 14.24 -10.25 8.00
CA LEU A 112 14.45 -10.56 6.58
C LEU A 112 14.85 -12.02 6.30
N SER A 113 15.43 -12.72 7.28
CA SER A 113 15.78 -14.15 7.16
C SER A 113 14.60 -15.09 7.38
N GLN A 114 13.43 -14.59 7.81
CA GLN A 114 12.25 -15.38 8.13
C GLN A 114 11.42 -15.68 6.86
N PRO A 115 10.68 -16.81 6.82
CA PRO A 115 9.79 -17.12 5.71
C PRO A 115 8.74 -16.03 5.44
N GLY A 116 8.43 -15.80 4.17
CA GLY A 116 7.44 -14.81 3.73
C GLY A 116 7.98 -13.39 3.59
N PHE A 117 9.23 -13.14 4.01
CA PHE A 117 9.91 -11.86 3.81
C PHE A 117 10.75 -11.85 2.54
N SER A 118 10.79 -10.71 1.85
CA SER A 118 11.76 -10.46 0.79
C SER A 118 12.20 -9.00 0.76
N LEU A 119 13.43 -8.76 0.32
CA LEU A 119 13.97 -7.40 0.15
C LEU A 119 13.85 -6.98 -1.31
N ILE A 120 13.27 -5.82 -1.53
CA ILE A 120 13.19 -5.18 -2.85
C ILE A 120 14.12 -3.96 -2.84
N GLN A 121 15.29 -4.10 -3.44
CA GLN A 121 16.25 -3.02 -3.61
C GLN A 121 15.93 -2.20 -4.88
N LYS A 122 15.88 -0.87 -4.76
CA LYS A 122 15.84 0.06 -5.90
C LYS A 122 16.93 1.12 -5.71
N GLU A 123 17.19 1.92 -6.75
CA GLU A 123 18.28 2.91 -6.74
C GLU A 123 18.18 3.94 -5.60
N GLN A 124 16.97 4.34 -5.22
CA GLN A 124 16.73 5.45 -4.27
C GLN A 124 15.95 5.04 -3.01
N LEU A 125 15.55 3.78 -2.92
CA LEU A 125 14.80 3.25 -1.79
C LEU A 125 14.96 1.74 -1.73
N GLU A 126 14.69 1.16 -0.58
CA GLU A 126 14.41 -0.25 -0.45
C GLU A 126 13.11 -0.50 0.29
N MET A 127 12.53 -1.66 0.09
CA MET A 127 11.29 -2.07 0.72
C MET A 127 11.43 -3.50 1.20
N ILE A 128 10.92 -3.79 2.39
CA ILE A 128 10.69 -5.15 2.84
C ILE A 128 9.25 -5.51 2.48
N GLU A 129 9.09 -6.57 1.69
CA GLU A 129 7.81 -7.20 1.44
C GLU A 129 7.58 -8.30 2.48
N TYR A 130 6.37 -8.37 3.01
CA TYR A 130 5.87 -9.53 3.74
C TYR A 130 4.60 -10.07 3.08
N MET A 131 4.58 -11.38 2.85
CA MET A 131 3.45 -12.09 2.27
C MET A 131 3.30 -13.47 2.93
N GLU A 132 2.08 -13.79 3.35
CA GLU A 132 1.70 -15.15 3.74
C GLU A 132 1.15 -15.93 2.54
N PRO A 133 1.35 -17.26 2.49
CA PRO A 133 0.63 -18.12 1.56
C PRO A 133 -0.88 -17.87 1.64
N ASP A 134 -1.56 -17.87 0.48
CA ASP A 134 -3.01 -17.66 0.34
C ASP A 134 -3.53 -16.27 0.75
N SER A 135 -2.65 -15.34 1.15
CA SER A 135 -3.06 -13.97 1.42
C SER A 135 -3.50 -13.25 0.14
N SER A 136 -4.65 -12.59 0.21
CA SER A 136 -5.13 -11.68 -0.84
C SER A 136 -4.54 -10.27 -0.73
N ILE A 137 -3.62 -10.03 0.20
CA ILE A 137 -3.02 -8.72 0.49
C ILE A 137 -1.52 -8.84 0.74
N ARG A 138 -0.76 -7.83 0.30
CA ARG A 138 0.68 -7.70 0.58
C ARG A 138 0.93 -6.59 1.60
N VAL A 139 1.97 -6.78 2.40
CA VAL A 139 2.45 -5.77 3.34
C VAL A 139 3.84 -5.31 2.90
N TYR A 140 4.05 -4.00 2.91
CA TYR A 140 5.33 -3.39 2.64
C TYR A 140 5.79 -2.52 3.80
N PHE A 141 7.10 -2.35 3.90
CA PHE A 141 7.74 -1.36 4.73
C PHE A 141 8.80 -0.68 3.86
N SER A 142 8.60 0.58 3.47
CA SER A 142 9.56 1.32 2.64
C SER A 142 10.52 2.17 3.47
N ASN A 143 11.77 2.26 2.99
CA ASN A 143 12.75 3.20 3.52
C ASN A 143 13.48 3.96 2.38
N PRO A 144 13.32 5.29 2.27
CA PRO A 144 12.36 6.12 3.02
C PRO A 144 10.90 5.80 2.63
N PRO A 145 9.90 6.09 3.49
CA PRO A 145 8.48 5.98 3.12
C PRO A 145 8.09 6.90 1.96
N LEU A 146 6.98 6.61 1.27
CA LEU A 146 6.63 7.25 0.00
C LEU A 146 6.28 8.73 0.15
N ASP A 147 5.61 9.11 1.23
CA ASP A 147 5.33 10.53 1.56
C ASP A 147 6.61 11.37 1.60
N LYS A 148 7.67 10.89 2.23
CA LYS A 148 8.99 11.54 2.27
C LYS A 148 9.63 11.61 0.89
N GLN A 149 9.52 10.55 0.09
CA GLN A 149 10.03 10.54 -1.28
C GLN A 149 9.34 11.59 -2.16
N LEU A 150 8.04 11.83 -1.94
CA LEU A 150 7.23 12.77 -2.71
C LEU A 150 7.20 14.18 -2.10
N GLY A 151 7.81 14.41 -0.93
CA GLY A 151 7.80 15.69 -0.24
C GLY A 151 6.42 16.11 0.28
N ILE A 152 5.56 15.14 0.59
CA ILE A 152 4.21 15.34 1.11
C ILE A 152 4.31 15.25 2.63
N ILE A 153 4.31 16.41 3.32
CA ILE A 153 4.41 16.54 4.79
C ILE A 153 3.22 17.35 5.30
#